data_AF-A0A7Y9GMY6-F1
#
_entry.id   AF-A0A7Y9GMY6-F1
#
_cell.length_a   1.000
_cell.length_b   1.000
_cell.length_c   1.000
_cell.angle_alpha   90.00
_cell.angle_beta   90.00
_cell.angle_gamma   90.00
#
_symmetry.space_group_name_H-M   'P 1'
#
loop_
_entity.id
_entity.type
_entity.pdbx_description
1 polymer ?
#
loop_
_entity_poly.entity_id
_entity_poly.type
_entity_poly.pdbx_seq_one_letter_code
_entity_poly.pdbx_strand_id
1 'polypeptide(L)'
;MVELEALSLGELQALRLGVLREIRRRSGELHACTRCGIKFIARAGARFCSTKCRTAAHRAAKNKEAPRVPKILGFGYEGQTVDALVAKLRLHGIDVLVDVRLNAISRKRGFSKTGLAAALHEAGIDYLHKPELGNHRDNREGYATTDTDVAHAARDRFREVLLTERADAALQEVAKLARTQTIALFCFEADERHCHREQVREALSAHVNRDLLPV
;
A
#
# COMPACT_ATOMS: atom_id res chain seq x y z
N MET A 1 2.86 69.44 -41.74
CA MET A 1 3.93 68.44 -41.92
C MET A 1 4.27 67.89 -40.55
N VAL A 2 3.92 66.65 -40.25
CA VAL A 2 4.32 66.02 -38.99
C VAL A 2 5.70 65.41 -39.23
N GLU A 3 6.73 65.93 -38.59
CA GLU A 3 8.06 65.34 -38.58
C GLU A 3 7.96 63.96 -37.89
N LEU A 4 8.20 62.91 -38.67
CA LEU A 4 8.45 61.59 -38.13
C LEU A 4 9.89 61.57 -37.63
N GLU A 5 10.09 61.87 -36.34
CA GLU A 5 11.39 61.69 -35.69
C GLU A 5 11.80 60.21 -35.81
N ALA A 6 12.92 59.97 -36.48
CA ALA A 6 13.49 58.63 -36.60
C ALA A 6 14.10 58.22 -35.25
N LEU A 7 13.66 57.08 -34.71
CA LEU A 7 14.22 56.51 -33.49
C LEU A 7 15.74 56.36 -33.60
N SER A 8 16.44 56.77 -32.56
CA SER A 8 17.88 56.60 -32.45
C SER A 8 18.27 55.11 -32.40
N LEU A 9 19.52 54.82 -32.78
CA LEU A 9 20.06 53.46 -32.71
C LEU A 9 19.94 52.85 -31.30
N GLY A 10 20.09 53.67 -30.26
CA GLY A 10 19.93 53.26 -28.86
C GLY A 10 18.48 52.86 -28.52
N GLU A 11 17.49 53.61 -29.00
CA GLU A 11 16.07 53.29 -28.81
C GLU A 11 15.66 52.01 -29.55
N LEU A 12 16.15 51.82 -30.78
CA LEU A 12 15.96 50.59 -31.55
C LEU A 12 16.58 49.36 -30.85
N GLN A 13 17.78 49.52 -30.26
CA GLN A 13 18.41 48.45 -29.46
C GLN A 13 17.62 48.14 -28.18
N ALA A 14 17.11 49.15 -27.49
CA ALA A 14 16.29 48.98 -26.28
C ALA A 14 14.98 48.24 -26.59
N LEU A 15 14.28 48.62 -27.67
CA LEU A 15 13.08 47.94 -28.17
C LEU A 15 13.37 46.48 -28.53
N ARG A 16 14.46 46.20 -29.25
CA ARG A 16 14.87 44.83 -29.60
C ARG A 16 15.14 43.97 -28.36
N LEU A 17 15.84 44.50 -27.37
CA LEU A 17 16.09 43.79 -26.10
C LEU A 17 14.79 43.54 -25.32
N GLY A 18 13.85 44.50 -25.33
CA GLY A 18 12.52 44.34 -24.75
C GLY A 18 11.71 43.21 -25.40
N VAL A 19 11.69 43.16 -26.74
CA VAL A 19 11.02 42.09 -27.50
C VAL A 19 11.67 40.73 -27.23
N LEU A 20 13.00 40.64 -27.19
CA LEU A 20 13.69 39.39 -26.88
C LEU A 20 13.41 38.89 -25.45
N ARG A 21 13.29 39.79 -24.47
CA ARG A 21 12.85 39.43 -23.10
C ARG A 21 11.42 38.91 -23.10
N GLU A 22 10.52 39.55 -23.84
CA GLU A 22 9.11 39.12 -23.92
C GLU A 22 8.96 37.78 -24.65
N ILE A 23 9.73 37.55 -25.72
CA ILE A 23 9.82 36.25 -26.40
C ILE A 23 10.33 35.18 -25.44
N ARG A 24 11.42 35.45 -24.71
CA ARG A 24 11.99 34.51 -23.74
C ARG A 24 11.04 34.22 -22.57
N ARG A 25 10.27 35.22 -22.14
CA ARG A 25 9.21 35.10 -21.14
C ARG A 25 8.02 34.26 -21.63
N ARG A 26 7.77 34.25 -22.94
CA ARG A 26 6.70 33.47 -23.60
C ARG A 26 7.14 32.06 -23.99
N SER A 27 8.41 31.85 -24.32
CA SER A 27 8.96 30.52 -24.57
C SER A 27 9.05 29.77 -23.25
N GLY A 28 8.22 28.74 -23.06
CA GLY A 28 8.31 27.91 -21.87
C GLY A 28 9.67 27.23 -21.72
N GLU A 29 10.01 26.86 -20.50
CA GLU A 29 11.20 26.09 -20.16
C GLU A 29 10.87 24.59 -20.17
N LEU A 30 11.89 23.75 -20.35
CA LEU A 30 11.74 22.31 -20.29
C LEU A 30 11.68 21.83 -18.84
N HIS A 31 10.58 21.21 -18.45
CA HIS A 31 10.36 20.65 -17.11
C HIS A 31 10.15 19.15 -17.17
N ALA A 32 10.52 18.43 -16.09
CA ALA A 32 10.14 17.03 -15.89
C ALA A 32 8.88 16.95 -15.02
N CYS A 33 7.87 16.21 -15.48
CA CYS A 33 6.65 16.03 -14.68
C CYS A 33 6.95 15.24 -13.41
N THR A 34 6.56 15.78 -12.25
CA THR A 34 6.78 15.14 -10.95
C THR A 34 5.99 13.84 -10.76
N ARG A 35 5.01 13.53 -11.63
CA ARG A 35 4.18 12.32 -11.55
C ARG A 35 4.63 11.20 -12.51
N CYS A 36 4.88 11.53 -13.77
CA CYS A 36 5.17 10.56 -14.84
C CYS A 36 6.57 10.70 -15.45
N GLY A 37 7.36 11.70 -15.05
CA GLY A 37 8.72 11.91 -15.54
C GLY A 37 8.83 12.48 -16.96
N ILE A 38 7.73 12.58 -17.71
CA ILE A 38 7.74 13.13 -19.07
C ILE A 38 8.25 14.58 -19.06
N LYS A 39 9.15 14.88 -20.02
CA LYS A 39 9.63 16.23 -20.26
C LYS A 39 8.60 17.03 -21.06
N PHE A 40 8.28 18.25 -20.62
CA PHE A 40 7.29 19.11 -21.26
C PHE A 40 7.70 20.58 -21.18
N ILE A 41 7.28 21.38 -22.16
CA ILE A 41 7.56 22.83 -22.21
C ILE A 41 6.44 23.56 -21.48
N ALA A 42 6.78 24.38 -20.48
CA ALA A 42 5.80 25.16 -19.72
C ALA A 42 6.43 26.41 -19.07
N ARG A 43 5.60 27.25 -18.44
CA ARG A 43 6.09 28.37 -17.64
C ARG A 43 6.86 27.87 -16.42
N ALA A 44 7.83 28.68 -15.97
CA ALA A 44 8.57 28.44 -14.74
C ALA A 44 7.64 28.07 -13.57
N GLY A 45 8.01 27.01 -12.84
CA GLY A 45 7.23 26.47 -11.72
C GLY A 45 6.18 25.41 -12.09
N ALA A 46 6.02 25.07 -13.38
CA ALA A 46 5.13 24.00 -13.79
C ALA A 46 5.63 22.62 -13.30
N ARG A 47 4.80 21.92 -12.52
CA ARG A 47 5.13 20.60 -11.94
C ARG A 47 4.55 19.41 -12.72
N PHE A 48 3.50 19.62 -13.50
CA PHE A 48 2.74 18.55 -14.14
C PHE A 48 2.52 18.83 -15.61
N CYS A 49 2.73 17.81 -16.46
CA CYS A 49 2.54 17.94 -17.91
C CYS A 49 1.08 18.07 -18.34
N SER A 50 0.13 17.72 -17.46
CA SER A 50 -1.30 17.75 -17.75
C SER A 50 -2.15 17.87 -16.49
N THR A 51 -3.41 18.26 -16.66
CA THR A 51 -4.43 18.20 -15.60
C THR A 51 -4.58 16.77 -15.06
N LYS A 52 -4.52 15.75 -15.92
CA LYS A 52 -4.57 14.34 -15.49
C LYS A 52 -3.45 14.00 -14.50
N CYS A 53 -2.20 14.38 -14.81
CA CYS A 53 -1.06 14.16 -13.90
C CYS A 53 -1.20 14.94 -12.60
N ARG A 54 -1.69 16.18 -12.65
CA ARG A 54 -1.96 17.00 -11.46
C ARG A 54 -3.01 16.35 -10.56
N THR A 55 -4.16 15.98 -11.12
CA THR A 55 -5.25 15.34 -10.36
C THR A 55 -4.81 13.99 -9.79
N ALA A 56 -4.05 13.19 -10.54
CA ALA A 56 -3.49 11.93 -10.05
C ALA A 56 -2.53 12.14 -8.86
N ALA A 57 -1.65 13.14 -8.94
CA ALA A 57 -0.75 13.49 -7.84
C ALA A 57 -1.51 14.00 -6.61
N HIS A 58 -2.52 14.85 -6.81
CA HIS A 58 -3.37 15.34 -5.72
C HIS A 58 -4.17 14.21 -5.06
N ARG A 59 -4.73 13.27 -5.84
CA ARG A 59 -5.42 12.08 -5.29
C ARG A 59 -4.48 11.21 -4.47
N ALA A 60 -3.25 10.99 -4.96
CA ALA A 60 -2.25 10.23 -4.22
C ALA A 60 -1.88 10.89 -2.88
N ALA A 61 -1.70 12.21 -2.86
CA ALA A 61 -1.45 12.97 -1.63
C ALA A 61 -2.65 12.93 -0.66
N LYS A 62 -3.86 13.18 -1.17
CA LYS A 62 -5.09 13.16 -0.36
C LYS A 62 -5.38 11.78 0.25
N ASN A 63 -5.15 10.70 -0.50
CA ASN A 63 -5.24 9.35 0.07
C ASN A 63 -4.25 9.18 1.22
N LYS A 64 -3.04 9.74 1.11
CA LYS A 64 -2.02 9.68 2.17
C LYS A 64 -2.40 10.46 3.44
N GLU A 65 -3.15 11.56 3.30
CA GLU A 65 -3.49 12.49 4.40
C GLU A 65 -4.85 12.26 5.08
N ALA A 66 -5.77 11.49 4.47
CA ALA A 66 -7.06 11.23 5.10
C ALA A 66 -6.86 10.48 6.43
N PRO A 67 -7.48 10.91 7.55
CA PRO A 67 -7.47 10.15 8.79
C PRO A 67 -8.10 8.79 8.53
N ARG A 68 -7.28 7.73 8.52
CA ARG A 68 -7.76 6.37 8.37
C ARG A 68 -7.87 5.79 9.76
N VAL A 69 -9.08 5.38 10.14
CA VAL A 69 -9.25 4.52 11.31
C VAL A 69 -8.48 3.24 11.00
N PRO A 70 -7.50 2.84 11.83
CA PRO A 70 -6.77 1.59 11.64
C PRO A 70 -7.73 0.41 11.51
N LYS A 71 -7.37 -0.59 10.71
CA LYS A 71 -8.17 -1.80 10.52
C LYS A 71 -7.27 -3.02 10.44
N ILE A 72 -7.81 -4.17 10.83
CA ILE A 72 -7.20 -5.48 10.63
C ILE A 72 -7.99 -6.18 9.51
N LEU A 73 -7.30 -6.49 8.42
CA LEU A 73 -7.90 -7.04 7.20
C LEU A 73 -7.23 -8.37 6.82
N GLY A 74 -8.01 -9.31 6.27
CA GLY A 74 -7.48 -10.58 5.78
C GLY A 74 -6.97 -10.49 4.33
N PHE A 75 -5.74 -10.96 4.08
CA PHE A 75 -5.19 -11.14 2.73
C PHE A 75 -4.66 -12.55 2.47
N GLY A 76 -5.15 -13.20 1.41
CA GLY A 76 -4.60 -14.44 0.84
C GLY A 76 -3.85 -14.16 -0.45
N TYR A 77 -2.89 -15.00 -0.84
CA TYR A 77 -2.12 -14.84 -2.09
C TYR A 77 -2.37 -15.92 -3.16
N GLU A 78 -3.24 -16.88 -2.88
CA GLU A 78 -3.75 -17.82 -3.87
C GLU A 78 -4.23 -17.06 -5.12
N GLY A 79 -3.84 -17.54 -6.30
CA GLY A 79 -4.14 -16.87 -7.58
C GLY A 79 -3.41 -15.54 -7.85
N GLN A 80 -2.74 -14.91 -6.89
CA GLN A 80 -2.15 -13.55 -7.06
C GLN A 80 -0.63 -13.52 -7.26
N THR A 81 -0.12 -12.59 -8.06
CA THR A 81 1.32 -12.24 -8.09
C THR A 81 1.68 -11.34 -6.91
N VAL A 82 2.98 -11.23 -6.57
CA VAL A 82 3.42 -10.30 -5.52
C VAL A 82 3.10 -8.86 -5.88
N ASP A 83 3.29 -8.46 -7.14
CA ASP A 83 2.97 -7.10 -7.59
C ASP A 83 1.48 -6.78 -7.42
N ALA A 84 0.61 -7.75 -7.75
CA ALA A 84 -0.83 -7.61 -7.56
C ALA A 84 -1.20 -7.51 -6.08
N LEU A 85 -0.59 -8.33 -5.21
CA LEU A 85 -0.77 -8.24 -3.76
C LEU A 85 -0.34 -6.86 -3.24
N VAL A 86 0.88 -6.42 -3.56
CA VAL A 86 1.44 -5.13 -3.13
C VAL A 86 0.55 -3.97 -3.58
N ALA A 87 0.07 -4.00 -4.82
CA ALA A 87 -0.88 -3.00 -5.31
C ALA A 87 -2.17 -3.00 -4.49
N LYS A 88 -2.72 -4.18 -4.17
CA LYS A 88 -3.93 -4.33 -3.34
C LYS A 88 -3.70 -3.80 -1.92
N LEU A 89 -2.59 -4.16 -1.27
CA LEU A 89 -2.24 -3.69 0.07
C LEU A 89 -2.15 -2.15 0.13
N ARG A 90 -1.51 -1.53 -0.88
CA ARG A 90 -1.43 -0.06 -0.99
C ARG A 90 -2.80 0.60 -1.16
N LEU A 91 -3.70 -0.01 -1.94
CA LEU A 91 -5.07 0.49 -2.10
C LEU A 91 -5.84 0.47 -0.78
N HIS A 92 -5.64 -0.59 0.02
CA HIS A 92 -6.24 -0.71 1.35
C HIS A 92 -5.51 0.12 2.42
N GLY A 93 -4.33 0.67 2.13
CA GLY A 93 -3.56 1.43 3.11
C GLY A 93 -2.95 0.60 4.19
N ILE A 94 -2.54 -0.62 3.88
CA ILE A 94 -1.87 -1.49 4.82
C ILE A 94 -0.52 -0.89 5.18
N ASP A 95 -0.28 -0.74 6.48
CA ASP A 95 0.99 -0.28 7.04
C ASP A 95 1.88 -1.47 7.39
N VAL A 96 1.30 -2.55 7.94
CA VAL A 96 2.02 -3.77 8.34
C VAL A 96 1.32 -5.01 7.81
N LEU A 97 2.07 -5.89 7.15
CA LEU A 97 1.63 -7.25 6.83
C LEU A 97 2.14 -8.23 7.89
N VAL A 98 1.21 -8.84 8.59
CA VAL A 98 1.44 -9.89 9.58
C VAL A 98 1.26 -11.24 8.91
N ASP A 99 2.38 -11.89 8.59
CA ASP A 99 2.42 -13.24 8.04
C ASP A 99 2.16 -14.26 9.15
N VAL A 100 0.99 -14.90 9.09
CA VAL A 100 0.55 -15.92 10.06
C VAL A 100 0.80 -17.33 9.52
N ARG A 101 1.66 -17.51 8.51
CA ARG A 101 2.09 -18.84 8.08
C ARG A 101 3.02 -19.43 9.13
N LEU A 102 2.76 -20.67 9.56
CA LEU A 102 3.68 -21.40 10.43
C LEU A 102 5.09 -21.47 9.81
N ASN A 103 5.16 -21.82 8.52
CA ASN A 103 6.38 -21.77 7.73
C ASN A 103 6.20 -20.74 6.60
N ALA A 104 6.97 -19.65 6.64
CA ALA A 104 6.93 -18.58 5.63
C ALA A 104 7.67 -18.95 4.32
N ILE A 105 7.35 -20.13 3.80
CA ILE A 105 7.92 -20.70 2.57
C ILE A 105 6.84 -20.73 1.51
N SER A 106 7.19 -20.37 0.27
CA SER A 106 6.31 -20.52 -0.88
C SER A 106 7.13 -20.85 -2.12
N ARG A 107 6.56 -21.71 -2.97
CA ARG A 107 7.11 -21.99 -4.31
C ARG A 107 6.69 -20.91 -5.32
N LYS A 108 5.68 -20.10 -5.00
CA LYS A 108 5.24 -19.00 -5.87
C LYS A 108 6.25 -17.88 -5.80
N ARG A 109 6.71 -17.42 -6.96
CA ARG A 109 7.74 -16.38 -7.07
C ARG A 109 7.37 -15.15 -6.22
N GLY A 110 8.32 -14.73 -5.39
CA GLY A 110 8.21 -13.56 -4.52
C GLY A 110 7.44 -13.77 -3.20
N PHE A 111 6.82 -14.93 -2.96
CA PHE A 111 6.09 -15.22 -1.71
C PHE A 111 6.91 -15.99 -0.67
N SER A 112 8.22 -16.19 -0.90
CA SER A 112 9.14 -16.59 0.17
C SER A 112 9.26 -15.45 1.18
N LYS A 113 9.61 -15.75 2.44
CA LYS A 113 9.82 -14.73 3.48
C LYS A 113 10.67 -13.56 3.00
N THR A 114 11.85 -13.83 2.45
CA THR A 114 12.78 -12.81 1.99
C THR A 114 12.25 -12.04 0.78
N GLY A 115 11.68 -12.73 -0.21
CA GLY A 115 11.14 -12.09 -1.41
C GLY A 115 9.95 -11.18 -1.11
N LEU A 116 9.06 -11.64 -0.22
CA LEU A 116 7.89 -10.88 0.18
C LEU A 116 8.28 -9.67 1.03
N ALA A 117 9.18 -9.86 2.00
CA ALA A 117 9.69 -8.76 2.82
C ALA A 117 10.36 -7.67 1.97
N ALA A 118 11.16 -8.04 0.97
CA ALA A 118 11.80 -7.09 0.05
C ALA A 118 10.77 -6.28 -0.76
N ALA A 119 9.79 -6.97 -1.36
CA ALA A 119 8.75 -6.32 -2.15
C ALA A 119 7.86 -5.38 -1.31
N LEU A 120 7.56 -5.77 -0.06
CA LEU A 120 6.80 -4.94 0.89
C LEU A 120 7.61 -3.73 1.36
N HIS A 121 8.90 -3.91 1.65
CA HIS A 121 9.79 -2.82 2.04
C HIS A 121 9.90 -1.76 0.93
N GLU A 122 10.09 -2.17 -0.33
CA GLU A 122 10.01 -1.26 -1.49
C GLU A 122 8.64 -0.58 -1.62
N ALA A 123 7.60 -1.24 -1.10
CA ALA A 123 6.26 -0.70 -1.09
C ALA A 123 6.02 0.34 0.02
N GLY A 124 6.89 0.41 1.03
CA GLY A 124 6.71 1.16 2.27
C GLY A 124 5.79 0.47 3.27
N ILE A 125 5.74 -0.88 3.24
CA ILE A 125 4.89 -1.72 4.10
C ILE A 125 5.81 -2.59 4.96
N ASP A 126 5.59 -2.59 6.26
CA ASP A 126 6.36 -3.41 7.19
C ASP A 126 5.95 -4.88 7.10
N TYR A 127 6.91 -5.78 7.32
CA TYR A 127 6.68 -7.22 7.31
C TYR A 127 6.98 -7.82 8.69
N LEU A 128 5.99 -8.49 9.27
CA LEU A 128 6.10 -9.17 10.55
C LEU A 128 5.68 -10.63 10.40
N HIS A 129 6.56 -11.56 10.76
CA HIS A 129 6.24 -13.00 10.72
C HIS A 129 5.89 -13.50 12.12
N LYS A 130 4.68 -14.05 12.29
CA LYS A 130 4.16 -14.63 13.54
C LYS A 130 3.81 -16.11 13.35
N PRO A 131 4.82 -17.01 13.32
CA PRO A 131 4.58 -18.44 13.22
C PRO A 131 3.75 -19.00 14.40
N GLU A 132 3.76 -18.32 15.55
CA GLU A 132 2.90 -18.62 16.71
C GLU A 132 1.41 -18.59 16.38
N LEU A 133 1.01 -17.84 15.34
CA LEU A 133 -0.38 -17.73 14.87
C LEU A 133 -0.63 -18.64 13.65
N GLY A 134 0.24 -19.63 13.41
CA GLY A 134 0.22 -20.45 12.21
C GLY A 134 -0.37 -21.83 12.39
N ASN A 135 -1.19 -22.25 11.42
CA ASN A 135 -1.79 -23.58 11.44
C ASN A 135 -0.80 -24.70 11.04
N HIS A 136 -0.74 -25.74 11.86
CA HIS A 136 0.07 -26.93 11.64
C HIS A 136 -0.36 -27.68 10.39
N ARG A 137 0.61 -28.29 9.68
CA ARG A 137 0.40 -28.90 8.36
C ARG A 137 -0.68 -29.99 8.39
N ASP A 138 -0.65 -30.82 9.42
CA ASP A 138 -1.56 -31.94 9.64
C ASP A 138 -2.99 -31.50 10.01
N ASN A 139 -3.19 -30.24 10.39
CA ASN A 139 -4.50 -29.69 10.68
C ASN A 139 -5.15 -28.96 9.49
N ARG A 140 -4.41 -28.74 8.39
CA ARG A 140 -4.88 -27.91 7.26
C ARG A 140 -5.99 -28.57 6.45
N GLU A 141 -5.98 -29.90 6.35
CA GLU A 141 -6.96 -30.64 5.55
C GLU A 141 -8.40 -30.42 6.04
N GLY A 142 -8.60 -30.25 7.35
CA GLY A 142 -9.91 -29.96 7.91
C GLY A 142 -10.49 -28.59 7.50
N TYR A 143 -9.68 -27.69 6.97
CA TYR A 143 -10.15 -26.40 6.45
C TYR A 143 -10.65 -26.46 5.00
N ALA A 144 -10.58 -27.63 4.34
CA ALA A 144 -11.13 -27.82 3.00
C ALA A 144 -12.67 -27.71 2.95
N THR A 145 -13.33 -27.89 4.09
CA THR A 145 -14.80 -27.75 4.24
C THR A 145 -15.12 -26.87 5.46
N THR A 146 -16.35 -26.36 5.53
CA THR A 146 -16.81 -25.45 6.60
C THR A 146 -17.70 -26.12 7.63
N ASP A 147 -18.62 -27.00 7.21
CA ASP A 147 -19.74 -27.48 8.04
C ASP A 147 -19.73 -29.01 8.21
N THR A 148 -18.57 -29.57 8.50
CA THR A 148 -18.38 -31.01 8.76
C THR A 148 -17.74 -31.23 10.12
N ASP A 149 -17.86 -32.43 10.70
CA ASP A 149 -17.21 -32.75 11.98
C ASP A 149 -15.69 -32.57 11.91
N VAL A 150 -15.08 -32.93 10.78
CA VAL A 150 -13.64 -32.74 10.53
C VAL A 150 -13.30 -31.25 10.50
N ALA A 151 -14.17 -30.43 9.89
CA ALA A 151 -14.02 -28.99 9.81
C ALA A 151 -14.12 -28.33 11.19
N HIS A 152 -15.05 -28.76 12.04
CA HIS A 152 -15.18 -28.26 13.40
C HIS A 152 -13.99 -28.67 14.25
N ALA A 153 -13.60 -29.96 14.22
CA ALA A 153 -12.45 -30.46 14.97
C ALA A 153 -11.14 -29.73 14.62
N ALA A 154 -10.92 -29.41 13.33
CA ALA A 154 -9.72 -28.68 12.91
C ALA A 154 -9.71 -27.22 13.40
N ARG A 155 -10.88 -26.58 13.51
CA ARG A 155 -11.02 -25.22 14.06
C ARG A 155 -10.82 -25.22 15.56
N ASP A 156 -11.39 -26.17 16.27
CA ASP A 156 -11.24 -26.31 17.72
C ASP A 156 -9.79 -26.59 18.10
N ARG A 157 -9.14 -27.52 17.42
CA ARG A 157 -7.70 -27.77 17.58
C ARG A 157 -6.86 -26.51 17.36
N PHE A 158 -7.21 -25.68 16.38
CA PHE A 158 -6.47 -24.44 16.15
C PHE A 158 -6.76 -23.37 17.21
N ARG A 159 -7.99 -23.30 17.75
CA ARG A 159 -8.31 -22.44 18.90
C ARG A 159 -7.47 -22.80 20.12
N GLU A 160 -7.24 -24.09 20.39
CA GLU A 160 -6.33 -24.53 21.45
C GLU A 160 -4.89 -23.99 21.26
N VAL A 161 -4.40 -23.95 20.02
CA VAL A 161 -3.09 -23.34 19.71
C VAL A 161 -3.08 -21.85 20.06
N LEU A 162 -4.16 -21.13 19.76
CA LEU A 162 -4.30 -19.70 20.07
C LEU A 162 -4.40 -19.40 21.57
N LEU A 163 -4.72 -20.39 22.41
CA LEU A 163 -4.72 -20.27 23.88
C LEU A 163 -3.33 -20.45 24.50
N THR A 164 -2.31 -20.82 23.73
CA THR A 164 -0.93 -20.93 24.26
C THR A 164 -0.37 -19.56 24.60
N GLU A 165 0.47 -19.48 25.64
CA GLU A 165 1.10 -18.21 26.07
C GLU A 165 1.85 -17.49 24.93
N ARG A 166 2.49 -18.27 24.05
CA ARG A 166 3.21 -17.74 22.89
C ARG A 166 2.28 -17.14 21.84
N ALA A 167 1.14 -17.76 21.59
CA ALA A 167 0.15 -17.23 20.66
C ALA A 167 -0.53 -15.99 21.24
N ASP A 168 -0.90 -15.99 22.53
CA ASP A 168 -1.45 -14.82 23.21
C ASP A 168 -0.50 -13.62 23.16
N ALA A 169 0.79 -13.82 23.46
CA ALA A 169 1.79 -12.77 23.34
C ALA A 169 1.88 -12.21 21.90
N ALA A 170 1.79 -13.07 20.89
CA ALA A 170 1.77 -12.64 19.50
C ALA A 170 0.49 -11.86 19.13
N LEU A 171 -0.68 -12.28 19.62
CA LEU A 171 -1.95 -11.56 19.46
C LEU A 171 -1.89 -10.17 20.09
N GLN A 172 -1.34 -10.05 21.30
CA GLN A 172 -1.17 -8.77 21.99
C GLN A 172 -0.25 -7.82 21.22
N GLU A 173 0.83 -8.32 20.63
CA GLU A 173 1.72 -7.50 19.80
C GLU A 173 1.00 -6.97 18.55
N VAL A 174 0.24 -7.84 17.87
CA VAL A 174 -0.58 -7.44 16.70
C VAL A 174 -1.65 -6.43 17.11
N ALA A 175 -2.32 -6.65 18.24
CA ALA A 175 -3.32 -5.73 18.78
C ALA A 175 -2.73 -4.35 19.13
N LYS A 176 -1.50 -4.32 19.64
CA LYS A 176 -0.77 -3.07 19.92
C LYS A 176 -0.48 -2.28 18.64
N LEU A 177 -0.02 -2.94 17.58
CA LEU A 177 0.22 -2.33 16.28
C LEU A 177 -1.09 -1.79 15.68
N ALA A 178 -2.17 -2.57 15.78
CA ALA A 178 -3.48 -2.21 15.25
C ALA A 178 -4.08 -0.93 15.85
N ARG A 179 -3.58 -0.43 16.99
CA ARG A 179 -4.03 0.84 17.58
C ARG A 179 -3.68 2.06 16.73
N THR A 180 -2.61 1.98 15.95
CA THR A 180 -2.09 3.11 15.16
C THR A 180 -1.83 2.75 13.70
N GLN A 181 -1.81 1.47 13.34
CA GLN A 181 -1.46 0.98 12.01
C GLN A 181 -2.54 0.05 11.46
N THR A 182 -2.77 0.13 10.15
CA THR A 182 -3.65 -0.79 9.42
C THR A 182 -2.89 -2.08 9.12
N ILE A 183 -3.43 -3.20 9.59
CA ILE A 183 -2.80 -4.51 9.58
C ILE A 183 -3.41 -5.40 8.50
N ALA A 184 -2.57 -6.14 7.77
CA ALA A 184 -3.00 -7.26 6.93
C ALA A 184 -2.60 -8.59 7.57
N LEU A 185 -3.58 -9.42 7.96
CA LEU A 185 -3.34 -10.83 8.33
C LEU A 185 -3.18 -11.67 7.07
N PHE A 186 -2.03 -12.32 6.93
CA PHE A 186 -1.60 -12.91 5.68
C PHE A 186 -1.41 -14.44 5.75
N CYS A 187 -2.08 -15.18 4.86
CA CYS A 187 -1.85 -16.61 4.63
C CYS A 187 -1.94 -16.97 3.13
N PHE A 188 -2.00 -18.26 2.80
CA PHE A 188 -2.08 -18.72 1.41
C PHE A 188 -3.46 -18.51 0.78
N GLU A 189 -4.49 -19.12 1.34
CA GLU A 189 -5.82 -19.30 0.77
C GLU A 189 -6.49 -17.95 0.50
N ALA A 190 -7.17 -17.78 -0.64
CA ALA A 190 -7.84 -16.53 -0.95
C ALA A 190 -9.03 -16.27 0.00
N ASP A 191 -9.84 -17.30 0.25
CA ASP A 191 -11.01 -17.27 1.12
C ASP A 191 -10.61 -17.56 2.57
N GLU A 192 -10.97 -16.65 3.48
CA GLU A 192 -10.65 -16.78 4.89
C GLU A 192 -11.41 -17.92 5.60
N ARG A 193 -12.58 -18.33 5.07
CA ARG A 193 -13.38 -19.43 5.62
C ARG A 193 -12.70 -20.80 5.47
N HIS A 194 -11.77 -20.88 4.53
CA HIS A 194 -10.99 -22.08 4.21
C HIS A 194 -9.57 -22.01 4.78
N CYS A 195 -9.33 -21.14 5.76
CA CYS A 195 -8.04 -21.04 6.42
C CYS A 195 -8.17 -20.61 7.88
N HIS A 196 -7.03 -20.57 8.56
CA HIS A 196 -6.96 -20.27 9.99
C HIS A 196 -7.04 -18.78 10.35
N ARG A 197 -7.03 -17.88 9.34
CA ARG A 197 -7.08 -16.43 9.57
C ARG A 197 -8.38 -15.99 10.23
N GLU A 198 -9.47 -16.70 9.99
CA GLU A 198 -10.76 -16.43 10.64
C GLU A 198 -10.64 -16.53 12.17
N GLN A 199 -10.02 -17.60 12.67
CA GLN A 199 -9.81 -17.83 14.11
C GLN A 199 -8.79 -16.86 14.70
N VAL A 200 -7.73 -16.50 13.95
CA VAL A 200 -6.79 -15.46 14.39
C VAL A 200 -7.52 -14.12 14.53
N ARG A 201 -8.39 -13.77 13.58
CA ARG A 201 -9.19 -12.55 13.62
C ARG A 201 -10.19 -12.58 14.77
N GLU A 202 -10.84 -13.72 15.00
CA GLU A 202 -11.75 -13.95 16.12
C GLU A 202 -11.01 -13.75 17.46
N ALA A 203 -9.84 -14.37 17.64
CA ALA A 203 -9.04 -14.20 18.86
C ALA A 203 -8.58 -12.76 19.08
N LEU A 204 -8.21 -12.04 18.01
CA LEU A 204 -7.85 -10.62 18.10
C LEU A 204 -8.99 -9.76 18.66
N SER A 205 -10.24 -10.14 18.46
CA SER A 205 -11.41 -9.39 18.96
C SER A 205 -11.43 -9.24 20.48
N ALA A 206 -10.76 -10.13 21.23
CA ALA A 206 -10.58 -10.03 22.67
C ALA A 206 -9.56 -8.94 23.09
N HIS A 207 -8.70 -8.49 22.15
CA HIS A 207 -7.58 -7.58 22.44
C HIS A 207 -7.73 -6.20 21.76
N VAL A 208 -8.71 -6.01 20.88
CA VAL A 208 -8.93 -4.78 20.11
C VAL A 208 -10.38 -4.28 20.17
N ASN A 209 -10.59 -2.99 19.93
CA ASN A 209 -11.94 -2.47 19.71
C ASN A 209 -12.53 -3.06 18.42
N ARG A 210 -13.82 -3.42 18.44
CA ARG A 210 -14.55 -4.01 17.31
C ARG A 210 -14.49 -3.15 16.05
N ASP A 211 -14.35 -1.83 16.18
CA ASP A 211 -14.21 -0.90 15.04
C ASP A 211 -12.95 -1.18 14.18
N LEU A 212 -11.93 -1.81 14.75
CA LEU A 212 -10.72 -2.21 14.04
C LEU A 212 -10.91 -3.50 13.23
N LEU A 213 -12.01 -4.22 13.44
CA LEU A 213 -12.34 -5.48 12.78
C LEU A 213 -13.59 -5.27 11.90
N PRO A 214 -13.43 -4.78 10.66
CA PRO A 214 -14.57 -4.61 9.77
C PRO A 214 -15.23 -5.96 9.48
N VAL A 215 -16.57 -5.94 9.45
CA VAL A 215 -17.43 -7.06 9.05
C VAL A 215 -17.27 -7.35 7.56
#